data_AF-A0A7Y2CCZ4-F1
#
_entry.id   AF-A0A7Y2CCZ4-F1
#
_cell.length_a   1.000
_cell.length_b   1.000
_cell.length_c   1.000
_cell.angle_alpha   90.00
_cell.angle_beta   90.00
_cell.angle_gamma   90.00
#
_symmetry.space_group_name_H-M   'P 1'
#
loop_
_entity.id
_entity.type
_entity.pdbx_description
1 polymer ?
#
loop_
_entity_poly.entity_id
_entity_poly.type
_entity_poly.pdbx_seq_one_letter_code
_entity_poly.pdbx_strand_id
1 'polypeptide(L)'
;MPMTYDWIDIERRLGLRDAQSFARNVVEPCLRDVVAEPDGMDGAPDRMQLPTSVGFVVFLVLLFFAASILPNNFVGEVLKFILFPLLFLASIAGSFFVFKDRFIGLFLAGRDRFLLRSKALTAIAERLGLTYVPSPGGAPELLKRFAKWKFAPKELQEIATFLDDHGGMDDALADVRRSGIMAPSVAVLASVEQKEKYLKQYSEFAQVEDGFQGSRNGVAFNAFEWIESVEDAPNVHHLALVMTAPTRLYGVTQFRTKGATWPTTADVNEMKQVGLGVPEFEKRFRLRSTDQVEARVIFNPAVIERAITLAHDETLRAVAFDDLIIFDVAGENRFEMVDLATGAWSEASIHQTFANIAEMLELVDAVAHAFMLRAKSA
;
A
#
# COMPACT_ATOMS: atom_id res chain seq x y z
N MET A 1 19.10 0.24 -10.25
CA MET A 1 19.00 -1.21 -10.53
C MET A 1 18.86 -1.88 -9.18
N PRO A 2 17.75 -2.59 -8.92
CA PRO A 2 17.58 -3.30 -7.65
C PRO A 2 18.77 -4.27 -7.48
N MET A 3 19.38 -4.27 -6.29
CA MET A 3 20.44 -5.23 -6.00
C MET A 3 19.84 -6.64 -6.01
N THR A 4 20.20 -7.46 -6.99
CA THR A 4 19.88 -8.88 -6.99
C THR A 4 20.78 -9.59 -5.99
N TYR A 5 20.29 -9.77 -4.77
CA TYR A 5 20.90 -10.69 -3.81
C TYR A 5 20.79 -12.12 -4.32
N ASP A 6 21.73 -12.99 -3.93
CA ASP A 6 21.51 -14.43 -4.09
C ASP A 6 20.86 -15.01 -2.81
N TRP A 7 20.47 -16.28 -2.86
CA TRP A 7 19.88 -16.96 -1.71
C TRP A 7 20.80 -17.01 -0.48
N ILE A 8 22.12 -17.07 -0.68
CA ILE A 8 23.10 -17.13 0.42
C ILE A 8 23.13 -15.77 1.15
N ASP A 9 23.09 -14.68 0.40
CA ASP A 9 23.01 -13.32 0.92
C ASP A 9 21.71 -13.11 1.70
N ILE A 10 20.58 -13.54 1.13
CA ILE A 10 19.27 -13.49 1.79
C ILE A 10 19.28 -14.28 3.11
N GLU A 11 19.76 -15.53 3.09
CA GLU A 11 19.85 -16.38 4.28
C GLU A 11 20.67 -15.74 5.39
N ARG A 12 21.85 -15.20 5.02
CA ARG A 12 22.74 -14.51 5.95
C ARG A 12 22.07 -13.29 6.57
N ARG A 13 21.38 -12.47 5.77
CA ARG A 13 20.67 -11.26 6.23
C ARG A 13 19.49 -11.59 7.14
N LEU A 14 18.74 -12.63 6.80
CA LEU A 14 17.57 -13.07 7.58
C LEU A 14 17.95 -13.90 8.82
N GLY A 15 19.19 -14.37 8.91
CA GLY A 15 19.61 -15.31 9.95
C GLY A 15 18.96 -16.69 9.79
N LEU A 16 18.61 -17.05 8.55
CA LEU A 16 17.98 -18.32 8.20
C LEU A 16 19.01 -19.29 7.61
N ARG A 17 18.60 -20.55 7.51
CA ARG A 17 19.26 -21.59 6.71
C ARG A 17 18.25 -22.22 5.78
N ASP A 18 18.72 -22.63 4.61
CA ASP A 18 17.96 -23.38 3.61
C ASP A 18 16.70 -22.64 3.12
N ALA A 19 16.77 -21.31 2.99
CA ALA A 19 15.67 -20.46 2.51
C ALA A 19 15.25 -20.84 1.08
N GLN A 20 16.20 -21.16 0.20
CA GLN A 20 15.90 -21.64 -1.15
C GLN A 20 15.10 -22.94 -1.12
N SER A 21 15.55 -23.90 -0.31
CA SER A 21 14.87 -25.18 -0.14
C SER A 21 13.48 -25.01 0.47
N PHE A 22 13.33 -24.10 1.45
CA PHE A 22 12.04 -23.75 2.02
C PHE A 22 11.11 -23.12 0.99
N ALA A 23 11.60 -22.17 0.19
CA ALA A 23 10.84 -21.55 -0.89
C ALA A 23 10.30 -22.60 -1.87
N ARG A 24 11.16 -23.51 -2.35
CA ARG A 24 10.76 -24.59 -3.27
C ARG A 24 9.81 -25.63 -2.65
N ASN A 25 9.99 -25.97 -1.37
CA ASN A 25 9.28 -27.10 -0.77
C ASN A 25 8.02 -26.69 0.01
N VAL A 26 7.86 -25.41 0.36
CA VAL A 26 6.75 -24.91 1.19
C VAL A 26 6.01 -23.78 0.50
N VAL A 27 6.72 -22.76 0.00
CA VAL A 27 6.10 -21.57 -0.59
C VAL A 27 5.56 -21.86 -1.99
N GLU A 28 6.40 -22.36 -2.89
CA GLU A 28 6.03 -22.67 -4.28
C GLU A 28 4.83 -23.63 -4.36
N PRO A 29 4.73 -24.72 -3.55
CA PRO A 29 3.56 -25.58 -3.56
C PRO A 29 2.26 -24.88 -3.14
N CYS A 30 2.32 -23.81 -2.34
CA CYS A 30 1.13 -23.01 -2.04
C CYS A 30 0.64 -22.21 -3.25
N LEU A 31 1.53 -21.89 -4.20
CA LEU A 31 1.22 -21.10 -5.38
C LEU A 31 0.91 -21.95 -6.62
N ARG A 32 1.24 -23.25 -6.61
CA ARG A 32 0.99 -24.15 -7.75
C ARG A 32 -0.49 -24.26 -8.13
N ASP A 33 -1.39 -24.06 -7.17
CA ASP A 33 -2.83 -24.10 -7.39
C ASP A 33 -3.39 -22.76 -7.92
N VAL A 34 -2.54 -21.74 -8.09
CA VAL A 34 -2.93 -20.46 -8.69
C VAL A 34 -3.21 -20.65 -10.18
N VAL A 35 -4.46 -20.36 -10.57
CA VAL A 35 -4.88 -20.39 -11.97
C VAL A 35 -4.57 -19.05 -12.63
N ALA A 36 -3.60 -19.05 -13.54
CA ALA A 36 -3.29 -17.90 -14.39
C ALA A 36 -4.36 -17.72 -15.48
N GLU A 37 -4.79 -16.48 -15.68
CA GLU A 37 -5.58 -16.06 -16.84
C GLU A 37 -4.66 -15.37 -17.86
N PRO A 38 -4.91 -15.55 -19.18
CA PRO A 38 -4.17 -14.81 -20.20
C PRO A 38 -4.40 -13.31 -20.06
N ASP A 39 -3.32 -12.53 -20.20
CA ASP A 39 -3.37 -11.07 -20.17
C ASP A 39 -4.24 -10.54 -21.33
N GLY A 40 -5.19 -9.65 -21.00
CA GLY A 40 -5.83 -8.82 -22.00
C GLY A 40 -4.93 -7.65 -22.43
N MET A 41 -5.25 -7.02 -23.56
CA MET A 41 -4.41 -5.96 -24.19
C MET A 41 -4.00 -4.79 -23.27
N ASP A 42 -4.70 -4.57 -22.16
CA ASP A 42 -4.50 -3.42 -21.24
C ASP A 42 -4.27 -3.85 -19.77
N GLY A 43 -3.86 -5.11 -19.51
CA GLY A 43 -3.64 -5.62 -18.14
C GLY A 43 -4.93 -5.92 -17.36
N ALA A 44 -6.09 -5.55 -17.88
CA ALA A 44 -7.37 -6.04 -17.38
C ALA A 44 -7.62 -7.50 -17.84
N PRO A 45 -8.23 -8.36 -17.00
CA PRO A 45 -8.57 -9.71 -17.41
C PRO A 45 -9.45 -9.69 -18.67
N ASP A 46 -9.14 -10.52 -19.67
CA ASP A 46 -9.90 -10.63 -20.93
C ASP A 46 -11.42 -10.76 -20.70
N ARG A 47 -11.80 -11.40 -19.59
CA ARG A 47 -13.18 -11.61 -19.18
C ARG A 47 -13.95 -10.30 -18.90
N MET A 48 -13.28 -9.19 -18.59
CA MET A 48 -13.88 -7.88 -18.32
C MET A 48 -14.12 -7.02 -19.57
N GLN A 49 -13.46 -7.28 -20.69
CA GLN A 49 -13.57 -6.44 -21.88
C GLN A 49 -14.96 -6.52 -22.52
N LEU A 50 -15.51 -7.73 -22.63
CA LEU A 50 -16.81 -7.95 -23.28
C LEU A 50 -17.99 -7.29 -22.52
N PRO A 51 -18.15 -7.47 -21.19
CA PRO A 51 -19.24 -6.81 -20.45
C PRO A 51 -19.20 -5.28 -20.57
N THR A 52 -18.02 -4.68 -20.44
CA THR A 52 -17.86 -3.23 -20.53
C THR A 52 -18.21 -2.73 -21.94
N SER A 53 -17.72 -3.42 -22.97
CA SER A 53 -18.00 -3.09 -24.37
C SER A 53 -19.48 -3.23 -24.71
N VAL A 54 -20.14 -4.31 -24.25
CA VAL A 54 -21.58 -4.52 -24.49
C VAL A 54 -22.41 -3.45 -23.77
N GLY A 55 -22.09 -3.13 -22.52
CA GLY A 55 -22.77 -2.07 -21.77
C GLY A 55 -22.66 -0.72 -22.47
N PHE A 56 -21.47 -0.39 -22.99
CA PHE A 56 -21.24 0.84 -23.73
C PHE A 56 -21.97 0.88 -25.08
N VAL A 57 -21.95 -0.21 -25.85
CA VAL A 57 -22.68 -0.30 -27.12
C VAL A 57 -24.19 -0.19 -26.91
N VAL A 58 -24.74 -0.88 -25.89
CA VAL A 58 -26.16 -0.77 -25.52
C VAL A 58 -26.52 0.67 -25.15
N PHE A 59 -25.66 1.34 -24.36
CA PHE A 59 -25.82 2.74 -24.03
C PHE A 59 -25.87 3.64 -25.27
N LEU A 60 -24.91 3.50 -26.19
CA LEU A 60 -24.87 4.31 -27.43
C LEU A 60 -26.13 4.10 -28.27
N VAL A 61 -26.61 2.87 -28.38
CA VAL A 61 -27.86 2.54 -29.10
C VAL A 61 -29.05 3.21 -28.41
N LEU A 62 -29.21 3.05 -27.10
CA LEU A 62 -30.32 3.65 -26.34
C LEU A 62 -30.30 5.18 -26.39
N LEU A 63 -29.11 5.79 -26.26
CA LEU A 63 -28.95 7.23 -26.35
C LEU A 63 -29.28 7.74 -27.76
N PHE A 64 -28.85 7.05 -28.81
CA PHE A 64 -29.18 7.40 -30.20
C PHE A 64 -30.70 7.37 -30.43
N PHE A 65 -31.38 6.32 -29.98
CA PHE A 65 -32.84 6.23 -30.07
C PHE A 65 -33.54 7.33 -29.27
N ALA A 66 -33.10 7.60 -28.03
CA ALA A 66 -33.65 8.68 -27.22
C ALA A 66 -33.46 10.04 -27.90
N ALA A 67 -32.25 10.33 -28.39
CA ALA A 67 -31.93 11.57 -29.09
C ALA A 67 -32.72 11.75 -30.40
N SER A 68 -33.07 10.67 -31.09
CA SER A 68 -33.85 10.70 -32.33
C SER A 68 -35.33 11.01 -32.10
N ILE A 69 -35.86 10.72 -30.91
CA ILE A 69 -37.27 10.93 -30.56
C ILE A 69 -37.47 12.31 -29.90
N LEU A 70 -36.44 12.82 -29.21
CA LEU A 70 -36.53 14.07 -28.48
C LEU A 70 -36.62 15.29 -29.41
N PRO A 71 -37.44 16.30 -29.07
CA PRO A 71 -37.60 17.49 -29.88
C PRO A 71 -36.31 18.31 -29.93
N ASN A 72 -36.01 18.95 -31.08
CA ASN A 72 -34.84 19.81 -31.22
C ASN A 72 -35.12 21.23 -30.67
N ASN A 73 -35.34 21.32 -29.36
CA ASN A 73 -35.58 22.56 -28.63
C ASN A 73 -34.94 22.50 -27.23
N PHE A 74 -35.01 23.59 -26.47
CA PHE A 74 -34.44 23.66 -25.12
C PHE A 74 -34.90 22.51 -24.20
N VAL A 75 -36.18 22.11 -24.27
CA VAL A 75 -36.71 21.01 -23.45
C VAL A 75 -36.07 19.67 -23.84
N GLY A 76 -35.92 19.41 -25.14
CA GLY A 76 -35.24 18.21 -25.62
C GLY A 76 -33.76 18.17 -25.23
N GLU A 77 -33.06 19.30 -25.26
CA GLU A 77 -31.67 19.38 -24.80
C GLU A 77 -31.52 19.12 -23.29
N VAL A 78 -32.40 19.70 -22.45
CA VAL A 78 -32.42 19.40 -21.01
C VAL A 78 -32.72 17.92 -20.76
N LEU A 79 -33.65 17.32 -21.51
CA LEU A 79 -33.96 15.90 -21.39
C LEU A 79 -32.80 15.01 -21.82
N LYS A 80 -32.07 15.34 -22.90
CA LYS A 80 -30.86 14.62 -23.31
C LYS A 80 -29.80 14.66 -22.20
N PHE A 81 -29.59 15.83 -21.59
CA PHE A 81 -28.63 15.99 -20.50
C PHE A 81 -28.96 15.11 -19.29
N ILE A 82 -30.24 14.95 -18.95
CA ILE A 82 -30.69 14.08 -17.85
C ILE A 82 -30.67 12.59 -18.25
N LEU A 83 -31.12 12.27 -19.47
CA LEU A 83 -31.18 10.89 -19.96
C LEU A 83 -29.80 10.29 -20.16
N PHE A 84 -28.80 11.08 -20.53
CA PHE A 84 -27.44 10.60 -20.74
C PHE A 84 -26.90 9.82 -19.52
N PRO A 85 -26.77 10.40 -18.30
CA PRO A 85 -26.26 9.67 -17.15
C PRO A 85 -27.19 8.53 -16.72
N LEU A 86 -28.51 8.69 -16.85
CA LEU A 86 -29.47 7.64 -16.48
C LEU A 86 -29.36 6.40 -17.37
N LEU A 87 -29.33 6.59 -18.69
CA LEU A 87 -29.18 5.51 -19.66
C LEU A 87 -27.79 4.88 -19.56
N PHE A 88 -26.75 5.67 -19.31
CA PHE A 88 -25.40 5.16 -19.09
C PHE A 88 -25.37 4.24 -17.87
N LEU A 89 -25.81 4.72 -16.71
CA LEU A 89 -25.84 3.93 -15.48
C LEU A 89 -26.75 2.69 -15.61
N ALA A 90 -27.91 2.82 -16.25
CA ALA A 90 -28.81 1.69 -16.48
C ALA A 90 -28.19 0.63 -17.41
N SER A 91 -27.45 1.05 -18.44
CA SER A 91 -26.79 0.13 -19.38
C SER A 91 -25.60 -0.58 -18.73
N ILE A 92 -24.83 0.14 -17.92
CA ILE A 92 -23.75 -0.46 -17.12
C ILE A 92 -24.33 -1.46 -16.13
N ALA A 93 -25.34 -1.08 -15.34
CA ALA A 93 -26.01 -1.97 -14.39
C ALA A 93 -26.64 -3.19 -15.08
N GLY A 94 -27.27 -2.99 -16.25
CA GLY A 94 -27.82 -4.06 -17.08
C GLY A 94 -26.74 -5.03 -17.58
N SER A 95 -25.58 -4.51 -17.99
CA SER A 95 -24.44 -5.33 -18.38
C SER A 95 -23.92 -6.16 -17.20
N PHE A 96 -23.73 -5.55 -16.02
CA PHE A 96 -23.38 -6.29 -14.80
C PHE A 96 -24.37 -7.41 -14.48
N PHE A 97 -25.67 -7.16 -14.66
CA PHE A 97 -26.71 -8.17 -14.43
C PHE A 97 -26.64 -9.33 -15.44
N VAL A 98 -26.45 -9.03 -16.74
CA VAL A 98 -26.37 -10.05 -17.80
C VAL A 98 -25.10 -10.88 -17.69
N PHE A 99 -23.96 -10.25 -17.37
CA PHE A 99 -22.66 -10.90 -17.25
C PHE A 99 -22.29 -11.24 -15.79
N LYS A 100 -23.28 -11.30 -14.88
CA LYS A 100 -23.05 -11.49 -13.44
C LYS A 100 -22.15 -12.68 -13.13
N ASP A 101 -22.28 -13.80 -13.86
CA ASP A 101 -21.52 -15.02 -13.59
C ASP A 101 -20.03 -14.84 -13.94
N ARG A 102 -19.70 -13.99 -14.91
CA ARG A 102 -18.30 -13.64 -15.23
C ARG A 102 -17.69 -12.77 -14.15
N PHE A 103 -18.43 -11.77 -13.67
CA PHE A 103 -17.97 -10.92 -12.57
C PHE A 103 -17.78 -11.75 -11.30
N ILE A 104 -18.76 -12.57 -10.93
CA ILE A 104 -18.65 -13.49 -9.78
C ILE A 104 -17.45 -14.43 -9.96
N GLY A 105 -17.25 -14.99 -11.15
CA GLY A 105 -16.09 -15.84 -11.44
C GLY A 105 -14.74 -15.13 -11.25
N LEU A 106 -14.62 -13.87 -11.69
CA LEU A 106 -13.43 -13.06 -11.49
C LEU A 106 -13.19 -12.74 -10.00
N PHE A 107 -14.24 -12.42 -9.26
CA PHE A 107 -14.13 -12.19 -7.81
C PHE A 107 -13.72 -13.45 -7.05
N LEU A 108 -14.31 -14.60 -7.39
CA LEU A 108 -13.94 -15.89 -6.78
C LEU A 108 -12.48 -16.24 -7.11
N ALA A 109 -12.05 -16.07 -8.35
CA ALA A 109 -10.66 -16.28 -8.74
C ALA A 109 -9.70 -15.34 -7.99
N GLY A 110 -10.04 -14.05 -7.89
CA GLY A 110 -9.25 -13.08 -7.13
C GLY A 110 -9.16 -13.42 -5.64
N ARG A 111 -10.28 -13.85 -5.03
CA ARG A 111 -10.31 -14.32 -3.63
C ARG A 111 -9.44 -15.55 -3.43
N ASP A 112 -9.55 -16.54 -4.32
CA ASP A 112 -8.79 -17.78 -4.20
C ASP A 112 -7.29 -17.52 -4.38
N ARG A 113 -6.90 -16.65 -5.33
CA ARG A 113 -5.52 -16.16 -5.49
C ARG A 113 -5.01 -15.43 -4.25
N PHE A 114 -5.82 -14.54 -3.69
CA PHE A 114 -5.51 -13.81 -2.47
C PHE A 114 -5.27 -14.77 -1.29
N LEU A 115 -6.10 -15.82 -1.16
CA LEU A 115 -5.93 -16.85 -0.13
C LEU A 115 -4.63 -17.65 -0.30
N LEU A 116 -4.31 -18.06 -1.53
CA LEU A 116 -3.08 -18.81 -1.82
C LEU A 116 -1.84 -17.94 -1.60
N ARG A 117 -1.86 -16.68 -2.04
CA ARG A 117 -0.82 -15.68 -1.74
C ARG A 117 -0.65 -15.49 -0.24
N SER A 118 -1.76 -15.30 0.47
CA SER A 118 -1.76 -15.11 1.93
C SER A 118 -1.18 -16.31 2.66
N LYS A 119 -1.52 -17.52 2.24
CA LYS A 119 -0.95 -18.76 2.79
C LYS A 119 0.56 -18.82 2.58
N ALA A 120 1.04 -18.47 1.39
CA ALA A 120 2.46 -18.43 1.07
C ALA A 120 3.22 -17.39 1.91
N LEU A 121 2.71 -16.17 2.01
CA LEU A 121 3.29 -15.09 2.81
C LEU A 121 3.23 -15.38 4.31
N THR A 122 2.16 -16.03 4.80
CA THR A 122 2.06 -16.51 6.18
C THR A 122 3.16 -17.51 6.49
N ALA A 123 3.41 -18.49 5.61
CA ALA A 123 4.47 -19.46 5.81
C ALA A 123 5.87 -18.79 5.88
N ILE A 124 6.11 -17.76 5.06
CA ILE A 124 7.35 -16.97 5.12
C ILE A 124 7.45 -16.19 6.43
N ALA A 125 6.38 -15.51 6.83
CA ALA A 125 6.32 -14.74 8.07
C ALA A 125 6.59 -15.63 9.28
N GLU A 126 5.89 -16.76 9.40
CA GLU A 126 6.07 -17.72 10.50
C GLU A 126 7.51 -18.24 10.56
N ARG A 127 8.12 -18.53 9.40
CA ARG A 127 9.51 -18.98 9.32
C ARG A 127 10.49 -17.93 9.86
N LEU A 128 10.13 -16.65 9.76
CA LEU A 128 10.89 -15.51 10.24
C LEU A 128 10.52 -15.08 11.67
N GLY A 129 9.57 -15.77 12.32
CA GLY A 129 9.04 -15.36 13.63
C GLY A 129 8.19 -14.08 13.57
N LEU A 130 7.60 -13.79 12.42
CA LEU A 130 6.70 -12.68 12.16
C LEU A 130 5.25 -13.17 12.05
N THR A 131 4.31 -12.24 12.14
CA THR A 131 2.89 -12.45 11.85
C THR A 131 2.54 -11.74 10.55
N TYR A 132 1.92 -12.44 9.62
CA TYR A 132 1.42 -11.85 8.38
C TYR A 132 -0.05 -11.40 8.55
N VAL A 133 -0.38 -10.22 8.04
CA VAL A 133 -1.73 -9.65 8.06
C VAL A 133 -2.12 -9.32 6.61
N PRO A 134 -2.94 -10.15 5.95
CA PRO A 134 -3.23 -9.99 4.52
C PRO A 134 -3.90 -8.66 4.15
N SER A 135 -4.77 -8.15 5.02
CA SER A 135 -5.56 -6.94 4.74
C SER A 135 -5.49 -5.96 5.92
N PRO A 136 -4.37 -5.26 6.14
CA PRO A 136 -4.26 -4.30 7.25
C PRO A 136 -5.41 -3.28 7.27
N GLY A 137 -6.06 -3.09 8.41
CA GLY A 137 -7.27 -2.27 8.57
C GLY A 137 -8.60 -2.94 8.12
N GLY A 138 -8.52 -4.18 7.63
CA GLY A 138 -9.65 -4.97 7.14
C GLY A 138 -10.24 -4.44 5.84
N ALA A 139 -11.54 -4.64 5.63
CA ALA A 139 -12.22 -4.12 4.44
C ALA A 139 -12.18 -2.59 4.39
N PRO A 140 -11.98 -1.98 3.20
CA PRO A 140 -12.08 -0.54 3.02
C PRO A 140 -13.44 0.00 3.49
N GLU A 141 -13.45 1.20 4.08
CA GLU A 141 -14.65 1.79 4.69
C GLU A 141 -15.81 1.97 3.69
N LEU A 142 -15.51 2.31 2.44
CA LEU A 142 -16.54 2.35 1.38
C LEU A 142 -17.15 0.98 1.14
N LEU A 143 -16.32 -0.07 1.04
CA LEU A 143 -16.79 -1.43 0.86
C LEU A 143 -17.66 -1.88 2.03
N LYS A 144 -17.24 -1.60 3.28
CA LYS A 144 -18.04 -1.84 4.49
C LYS A 144 -19.41 -1.17 4.43
N ARG A 145 -19.48 0.09 3.97
CA ARG A 145 -20.74 0.83 3.81
C ARG A 145 -21.63 0.21 2.73
N PHE A 146 -21.07 -0.15 1.59
CA PHE A 146 -21.82 -0.80 0.51
C PHE A 146 -22.31 -2.19 0.93
N ALA A 147 -21.48 -2.99 1.60
CA ALA A 147 -21.85 -4.32 2.11
C ALA A 147 -23.03 -4.26 3.09
N LYS A 148 -23.11 -3.22 3.93
CA LYS A 148 -24.22 -3.02 4.88
C LYS A 148 -25.54 -2.60 4.21
N TRP A 149 -25.55 -2.28 2.92
CA TRP A 149 -26.77 -1.88 2.21
C TRP A 149 -27.71 -3.08 2.08
N LYS A 150 -29.01 -2.89 2.38
CA LYS A 150 -30.03 -3.96 2.38
C LYS A 150 -30.12 -4.74 1.05
N PHE A 151 -29.76 -4.10 -0.06
CA PHE A 151 -29.81 -4.69 -1.40
C PHE A 151 -28.42 -5.11 -1.92
N ALA A 152 -27.38 -5.04 -1.09
CA ALA A 152 -26.06 -5.51 -1.48
C ALA A 152 -26.10 -7.02 -1.79
N PRO A 153 -25.42 -7.46 -2.86
CA PRO A 153 -25.23 -8.88 -3.13
C PRO A 153 -24.55 -9.57 -1.93
N LYS A 154 -24.89 -10.85 -1.69
CA LYS A 154 -24.29 -11.62 -0.58
C LYS A 154 -22.78 -11.73 -0.73
N GLU A 155 -22.32 -11.86 -1.97
CA GLU A 155 -20.93 -11.94 -2.35
C GLU A 155 -20.16 -10.69 -1.88
N LEU A 156 -20.76 -9.50 -1.94
CA LEU A 156 -20.13 -8.27 -1.46
C LEU A 156 -20.01 -8.24 0.06
N GLN A 157 -21.02 -8.76 0.78
CA GLN A 157 -20.99 -8.91 2.23
C GLN A 157 -19.93 -9.92 2.67
N GLU A 158 -19.84 -11.04 1.95
CA GLU A 158 -18.83 -12.07 2.16
C GLU A 158 -17.42 -11.52 1.93
N ILE A 159 -17.20 -10.71 0.89
CA ILE A 159 -15.89 -10.07 0.66
C ILE A 159 -15.52 -9.11 1.80
N ALA A 160 -16.46 -8.25 2.21
CA ALA A 160 -16.19 -7.31 3.30
C ALA A 160 -15.87 -8.04 4.62
N THR A 161 -16.63 -9.09 4.93
CA THR A 161 -16.40 -9.94 6.10
C THR A 161 -15.06 -10.67 5.98
N PHE A 162 -14.76 -11.21 4.81
CA PHE A 162 -13.51 -11.92 4.54
C PHE A 162 -12.27 -11.05 4.75
N LEU A 163 -12.28 -9.80 4.24
CA LEU A 163 -11.16 -8.87 4.46
C LEU A 163 -11.06 -8.45 5.93
N ASP A 164 -12.19 -8.26 6.62
CA ASP A 164 -12.19 -7.96 8.06
C ASP A 164 -11.66 -9.13 8.90
N ASP A 165 -12.00 -10.38 8.54
CA ASP A 165 -11.50 -11.59 9.19
C ASP A 165 -9.98 -11.78 9.01
N HIS A 166 -9.42 -11.20 7.94
CA HIS A 166 -7.97 -11.16 7.67
C HIS A 166 -7.37 -9.77 7.95
N GLY A 167 -8.08 -8.97 8.75
CA GLY A 167 -7.70 -7.64 9.20
C GLY A 167 -6.69 -7.62 10.35
N GLY A 168 -6.41 -6.42 10.86
CA GLY A 168 -5.45 -6.16 11.93
C GLY A 168 -4.67 -4.88 11.68
N MET A 169 -3.66 -4.59 12.51
CA MET A 169 -2.80 -3.39 12.38
C MET A 169 -3.53 -2.04 12.47
N ASP A 170 -4.75 -1.99 13.04
CA ASP A 170 -5.54 -0.74 13.12
C ASP A 170 -4.79 0.39 13.83
N ASP A 171 -4.09 0.07 14.92
CA ASP A 171 -3.28 1.04 15.67
C ASP A 171 -2.10 1.57 14.83
N ALA A 172 -1.39 0.67 14.13
CA ALA A 172 -0.28 1.07 13.26
C ALA A 172 -0.75 1.93 12.09
N LEU A 173 -1.91 1.62 11.51
CA LEU A 173 -2.52 2.43 10.46
C LEU A 173 -2.97 3.80 10.99
N ALA A 174 -3.53 3.85 12.19
CA ALA A 174 -3.86 5.11 12.86
C ALA A 174 -2.60 5.96 13.12
N ASP A 175 -1.48 5.33 13.50
CA ASP A 175 -0.21 6.00 13.71
C ASP A 175 0.40 6.56 12.42
N VAL A 176 0.37 5.80 11.32
CA VAL A 176 0.83 6.30 10.01
C VAL A 176 -0.03 7.49 9.56
N ARG A 177 -1.36 7.42 9.72
CA ARG A 177 -2.25 8.54 9.42
C ARG A 177 -1.96 9.76 10.30
N ARG A 178 -1.79 9.56 11.61
CA ARG A 178 -1.43 10.60 12.59
C ARG A 178 -0.11 11.28 12.26
N SER A 179 0.86 10.53 11.72
CA SER A 179 2.16 11.07 11.31
C SER A 179 2.13 11.94 10.05
N GLY A 180 0.99 12.01 9.34
CA GLY A 180 0.86 12.82 8.12
C GLY A 180 1.74 12.34 6.95
N ILE A 181 2.24 11.10 7.02
CA ILE A 181 3.05 10.49 5.97
C ILE A 181 2.17 9.92 4.84
N MET A 182 1.02 9.33 5.18
CA MET A 182 0.03 8.81 4.22
C MET A 182 -0.76 9.98 3.60
N ALA A 183 -0.04 10.79 2.84
CA ALA A 183 -0.50 11.98 2.17
C ALA A 183 0.01 11.94 0.72
N PRO A 184 -0.82 12.38 -0.25
CA PRO A 184 -0.43 12.35 -1.64
C PRO A 184 0.68 13.37 -1.90
N SER A 185 1.50 13.08 -2.89
CA SER A 185 2.62 13.91 -3.34
C SER A 185 2.17 15.17 -4.11
N VAL A 186 0.89 15.26 -4.48
CA VAL A 186 0.33 16.37 -5.26
C VAL A 186 0.12 17.65 -4.43
N ALA A 187 0.43 18.80 -5.04
CA ALA A 187 0.20 20.09 -4.43
C ALA A 187 -1.29 20.46 -4.46
N VAL A 188 -1.97 20.36 -3.33
CA VAL A 188 -3.37 20.80 -3.20
C VAL A 188 -3.42 22.33 -3.06
N LEU A 189 -3.93 23.04 -4.05
CA LEU A 189 -4.17 24.49 -3.96
C LEU A 189 -5.53 24.76 -3.31
N ALA A 190 -5.57 24.71 -1.97
CA ALA A 190 -6.78 24.99 -1.19
C ALA A 190 -6.46 25.70 0.14
N SER A 191 -7.51 26.16 0.84
CA SER A 191 -7.39 26.67 2.22
C SER A 191 -6.86 25.59 3.17
N VAL A 192 -6.32 25.98 4.32
CA VAL A 192 -5.77 25.03 5.32
C VAL A 192 -6.81 23.99 5.74
N GLU A 193 -8.03 24.43 6.06
CA GLU A 193 -9.13 23.55 6.47
C GLU A 193 -9.54 22.58 5.36
N GLN A 194 -9.62 23.04 4.11
CA GLN A 194 -9.91 22.17 2.97
C GLN A 194 -8.79 21.16 2.72
N LYS A 195 -7.52 21.55 2.90
CA LYS A 195 -6.37 20.63 2.81
C LYS A 195 -6.44 19.57 3.88
N GLU A 196 -6.66 19.93 5.14
CA GLU A 196 -6.80 18.98 6.25
C GLU A 196 -7.94 17.99 6.00
N LYS A 197 -9.10 18.48 5.56
CA LYS A 197 -10.24 17.63 5.21
C LYS A 197 -9.92 16.68 4.05
N TYR A 198 -9.28 17.19 3.00
CA TYR A 198 -8.88 16.38 1.85
C TYR A 198 -7.87 15.30 2.24
N LEU A 199 -6.83 15.65 3.02
CA LEU A 199 -5.82 14.71 3.49
C LEU A 199 -6.41 13.64 4.39
N LYS A 200 -7.31 14.03 5.30
CA LYS A 200 -8.04 13.08 6.14
C LYS A 200 -8.84 12.10 5.29
N GLN A 201 -9.66 12.59 4.36
CA GLN A 201 -10.43 11.74 3.45
C GLN A 201 -9.54 10.84 2.61
N TYR A 202 -8.45 11.37 2.06
CA TYR A 202 -7.49 10.60 1.27
C TYR A 202 -6.91 9.44 2.08
N SER A 203 -6.38 9.72 3.27
CA SER A 203 -5.76 8.69 4.13
C SER A 203 -6.75 7.66 4.68
N GLU A 204 -8.04 8.02 4.80
CA GLU A 204 -9.12 7.09 5.15
C GLU A 204 -9.45 6.12 4.01
N PHE A 205 -9.29 6.54 2.76
CA PHE A 205 -9.58 5.74 1.56
C PHE A 205 -8.34 5.14 0.89
N ALA A 206 -7.14 5.41 1.40
CA ALA A 206 -5.92 4.79 0.93
C ALA A 206 -6.03 3.27 1.04
N GLN A 207 -5.71 2.57 -0.06
CA GLN A 207 -5.67 1.12 -0.09
C GLN A 207 -4.41 0.64 0.61
N VAL A 208 -4.56 -0.34 1.50
CA VAL A 208 -3.47 -0.91 2.31
C VAL A 208 -3.50 -2.42 2.16
N GLU A 209 -2.34 -3.02 1.94
CA GLU A 209 -2.18 -4.44 1.62
C GLU A 209 -0.96 -5.03 2.33
N ASP A 210 -0.97 -6.36 2.46
CA ASP A 210 0.19 -7.21 2.75
C ASP A 210 1.06 -6.71 3.93
N GLY A 211 0.55 -6.89 5.15
CA GLY A 211 1.22 -6.46 6.36
C GLY A 211 2.10 -7.52 7.03
N PHE A 212 3.17 -7.09 7.68
CA PHE A 212 4.03 -7.89 8.56
C PHE A 212 4.17 -7.27 9.94
N GLN A 213 4.04 -8.09 10.97
CA GLN A 213 4.14 -7.74 12.38
C GLN A 213 5.24 -8.52 13.06
N GLY A 214 5.99 -7.89 13.96
CA GLY A 214 6.93 -8.62 14.79
C GLY A 214 7.72 -7.75 15.74
N SER A 215 8.77 -8.34 16.30
CA SER A 215 9.75 -7.63 17.09
C SER A 215 11.15 -8.10 16.75
N ARG A 216 12.10 -7.17 16.67
CA ARG A 216 13.52 -7.46 16.52
C ARG A 216 14.32 -6.61 17.49
N ASN A 217 15.25 -7.24 18.19
CA ASN A 217 16.17 -6.54 19.10
C ASN A 217 15.44 -5.61 20.10
N GLY A 218 14.27 -6.02 20.61
CA GLY A 218 13.47 -5.25 21.57
C GLY A 218 12.65 -4.09 20.99
N VAL A 219 12.66 -3.90 19.67
CA VAL A 219 11.79 -2.95 18.96
C VAL A 219 10.63 -3.72 18.35
N ALA A 220 9.40 -3.35 18.69
CA ALA A 220 8.21 -3.84 17.99
C ALA A 220 8.05 -3.07 16.68
N PHE A 221 7.59 -3.75 15.62
CA PHE A 221 7.32 -3.11 14.35
C PHE A 221 6.10 -3.68 13.64
N ASN A 222 5.49 -2.82 12.82
CA ASN A 222 4.47 -3.16 11.86
C ASN A 222 4.94 -2.62 10.50
N ALA A 223 4.86 -3.42 9.46
CA ALA A 223 5.10 -3.00 8.09
C ALA A 223 3.89 -3.34 7.24
N PHE A 224 3.55 -2.51 6.27
CA PHE A 224 2.48 -2.79 5.32
C PHE A 224 2.64 -1.91 4.09
N GLU A 225 2.05 -2.32 2.98
CA GLU A 225 2.06 -1.54 1.75
C GLU A 225 0.81 -0.68 1.66
N TRP A 226 0.97 0.54 1.18
CA TRP A 226 -0.16 1.38 0.82
C TRP A 226 0.02 1.96 -0.58
N ILE A 227 -1.10 2.21 -1.23
CA ILE A 227 -1.13 2.62 -2.63
C ILE A 227 -1.50 4.10 -2.70
N GLU A 228 -0.61 4.89 -3.30
CA GLU A 228 -0.87 6.26 -3.68
C GLU A 228 -1.50 6.30 -5.08
N SER A 229 -2.79 6.55 -5.14
CA SER A 229 -3.51 6.75 -6.40
C SER A 229 -3.58 8.24 -6.74
N VAL A 230 -2.97 8.61 -7.86
CA VAL A 230 -3.02 9.95 -8.43
C VAL A 230 -3.83 9.89 -9.72
N GLU A 231 -4.74 10.85 -9.91
CA GLU A 231 -5.51 10.98 -11.15
C GLU A 231 -4.54 11.13 -12.35
N ASP A 232 -4.77 10.34 -13.40
CA ASP A 232 -3.98 10.32 -14.63
C ASP A 232 -2.50 9.90 -14.48
N ALA A 233 -2.11 9.24 -13.39
CA ALA A 233 -0.78 8.65 -13.24
C ALA A 233 -0.85 7.18 -12.76
N PRO A 234 0.19 6.38 -13.01
CA PRO A 234 0.32 5.06 -12.41
C PRO A 234 0.29 5.16 -10.88
N ASN A 235 -0.34 4.17 -10.25
CA ASN A 235 -0.29 4.02 -8.80
C ASN A 235 1.16 3.90 -8.33
N VAL A 236 1.49 4.58 -7.22
CA VAL A 236 2.80 4.46 -6.56
C VAL A 236 2.61 3.61 -5.31
N HIS A 237 3.38 2.53 -5.19
CA HIS A 237 3.37 1.69 -3.99
C HIS A 237 4.34 2.25 -2.96
N HIS A 238 3.94 2.19 -1.70
CA HIS A 238 4.72 2.67 -0.58
C HIS A 238 4.79 1.60 0.50
N LEU A 239 5.99 1.31 0.99
CA LEU A 239 6.20 0.52 2.19
C LEU A 239 6.17 1.44 3.41
N ALA A 240 5.14 1.33 4.22
CA ALA A 240 5.08 1.95 5.53
C ALA A 240 5.69 1.00 6.58
N LEU A 241 6.65 1.48 7.37
CA LEU A 241 7.27 0.75 8.46
C LEU A 241 7.16 1.56 9.75
N VAL A 242 6.29 1.11 10.66
CA VAL A 242 6.03 1.70 11.98
C VAL A 242 6.82 0.92 13.03
N MET A 243 7.70 1.59 13.75
CA MET A 243 8.49 1.01 14.83
C MET A 243 8.22 1.73 16.15
N THR A 244 8.16 0.96 17.23
CA THR A 244 8.06 1.49 18.59
C THR A 244 9.45 1.62 19.21
N ALA A 245 9.89 2.86 19.43
CA ALA A 245 11.11 3.17 20.15
C ALA A 245 11.02 2.69 21.61
N PRO A 246 12.10 2.14 22.18
CA PRO A 246 12.10 1.66 23.57
C PRO A 246 12.06 2.81 24.59
N THR A 247 12.31 4.04 24.14
CA THR A 247 12.22 5.25 24.97
C THR A 247 11.41 6.32 24.27
N ARG A 248 10.61 7.04 25.05
CA ARG A 248 9.83 8.17 24.56
C ARG A 248 10.77 9.29 24.09
N LEU A 249 10.48 9.78 22.89
CA LEU A 249 11.01 10.97 22.26
C LEU A 249 10.24 12.20 22.76
N TYR A 250 10.97 13.27 23.02
CA TYR A 250 10.42 14.55 23.45
C TYR A 250 10.24 15.51 22.28
N GLY A 251 11.04 15.34 21.22
CA GLY A 251 10.93 16.12 20.00
C GLY A 251 10.14 15.42 18.89
N VAL A 252 9.76 16.19 17.89
CA VAL A 252 9.27 15.69 16.61
C VAL A 252 10.38 15.86 15.59
N THR A 253 10.77 14.76 14.95
CA THR A 253 11.79 14.72 13.91
C THR A 253 11.19 14.29 12.59
N GLN A 254 11.53 14.97 11.51
CA GLN A 254 11.14 14.59 10.16
C GLN A 254 12.35 14.47 9.25
N PHE A 255 12.37 13.41 8.47
CA PHE A 255 13.41 13.10 7.50
C PHE A 255 12.78 12.86 6.13
N ARG A 256 13.45 13.31 5.06
CA ARG A 256 13.01 13.04 3.69
C ARG A 256 14.13 13.07 2.68
N THR A 257 13.93 12.42 1.53
CA THR A 257 14.68 12.74 0.31
C THR A 257 14.30 14.14 -0.20
N LYS A 258 15.23 14.81 -0.90
CA LYS A 258 14.98 16.14 -1.46
C LYS A 258 13.79 16.22 -2.42
N GLY A 259 13.48 15.12 -3.12
CA GLY A 259 12.35 15.02 -4.06
C GLY A 259 10.99 14.78 -3.38
N ALA A 260 10.98 14.26 -2.15
CA ALA A 260 9.74 14.00 -1.42
C ALA A 260 9.16 15.28 -0.79
N THR A 261 7.85 15.30 -0.58
CA THR A 261 7.18 16.32 0.26
C THR A 261 7.46 16.06 1.74
N TRP A 262 7.33 17.10 2.56
CA TRP A 262 7.37 16.92 4.01
C TRP A 262 6.06 16.30 4.50
N PRO A 263 6.10 15.42 5.53
CA PRO A 263 4.92 14.92 6.21
C PRO A 263 4.05 16.07 6.77
N THR A 264 2.73 15.91 6.66
CA THR A 264 1.73 16.96 6.90
C THR A 264 1.24 17.04 8.36
N THR A 265 2.14 16.92 9.33
CA THR A 265 1.82 17.04 10.77
C THR A 265 1.58 18.50 11.20
N ALA A 266 0.82 18.75 12.27
CA ALA A 266 0.46 20.09 12.73
C ALA A 266 1.64 20.98 13.20
N ASP A 267 2.74 20.40 13.72
CA ASP A 267 3.80 21.15 14.42
C ASP A 267 4.96 21.66 13.53
N VAL A 268 4.69 21.98 12.27
CA VAL A 268 5.76 22.36 11.31
C VAL A 268 6.49 23.66 11.69
N ASN A 269 5.79 24.59 12.35
CA ASN A 269 6.28 25.96 12.54
C ASN A 269 7.45 26.08 13.52
N GLU A 270 7.72 25.06 14.33
CA GLU A 270 8.78 25.07 15.35
C GLU A 270 10.03 24.26 14.94
N MET A 271 9.99 23.58 13.79
CA MET A 271 11.06 22.68 13.36
C MET A 271 12.27 23.44 12.79
N LYS A 272 13.46 23.07 13.25
CA LYS A 272 14.74 23.60 12.73
C LYS A 272 15.45 22.55 11.89
N GLN A 273 16.16 23.00 10.84
CA GLN A 273 16.98 22.10 10.04
C GLN A 273 18.13 21.54 10.88
N VAL A 274 18.37 20.23 10.74
CA VAL A 274 19.45 19.51 11.43
C VAL A 274 20.44 19.01 10.38
N GLY A 275 21.72 19.28 10.59
CA GLY A 275 22.80 18.76 9.74
C GLY A 275 23.01 17.27 9.94
N LEU A 276 23.24 16.54 8.85
CA LEU A 276 23.43 15.08 8.85
C LEU A 276 24.90 14.68 9.07
N GLY A 277 25.82 15.65 9.08
CA GLY A 277 27.24 15.46 9.35
C GLY A 277 28.03 14.90 8.17
N VAL A 278 27.40 14.13 7.27
CA VAL A 278 28.01 13.58 6.05
C VAL A 278 27.55 14.38 4.82
N PRO A 279 28.47 15.03 4.07
CA PRO A 279 28.11 15.86 2.92
C PRO A 279 27.30 15.13 1.83
N GLU A 280 27.57 13.85 1.61
CA GLU A 280 26.85 13.00 0.67
C GLU A 280 25.38 12.85 1.04
N PHE A 281 25.08 12.70 2.33
CA PHE A 281 23.70 12.64 2.82
C PHE A 281 23.01 14.00 2.69
N GLU A 282 23.69 15.11 2.98
CA GLU A 282 23.11 16.45 2.80
C GLU A 282 22.86 16.81 1.33
N LYS A 283 23.49 16.12 0.37
CA LYS A 283 23.15 16.27 -1.05
C LYS A 283 21.82 15.61 -1.40
N ARG A 284 21.41 14.56 -0.69
CA ARG A 284 20.24 13.73 -1.05
C ARG A 284 19.05 13.91 -0.10
N PHE A 285 19.31 14.23 1.16
CA PHE A 285 18.34 14.18 2.25
C PHE A 285 18.20 15.52 2.98
N ARG A 286 17.10 15.64 3.70
CA ARG A 286 16.81 16.76 4.60
C ARG A 286 16.29 16.20 5.91
N LEU A 287 16.78 16.75 7.01
CA LEU A 287 16.35 16.45 8.37
C LEU A 287 15.94 17.76 9.04
N ARG A 288 14.78 17.75 9.70
CA ARG A 288 14.33 18.83 10.56
C ARG A 288 13.79 18.27 11.86
N SER A 289 13.95 18.99 12.96
CA SER A 289 13.48 18.55 14.26
C SER A 289 13.24 19.72 15.21
N THR A 290 12.39 19.49 16.21
CA THR A 290 12.29 20.34 17.41
C THR A 290 13.37 20.01 18.44
N ASP A 291 13.95 18.79 18.40
CA ASP A 291 15.08 18.36 19.23
C ASP A 291 16.22 17.79 18.36
N GLN A 292 17.31 18.56 18.25
CA GLN A 292 18.45 18.17 17.40
C GLN A 292 19.25 16.98 17.95
N VAL A 293 19.22 16.74 19.26
CA VAL A 293 19.96 15.65 19.89
C VAL A 293 19.26 14.34 19.58
N GLU A 294 17.94 14.28 19.78
CA GLU A 294 17.15 13.10 19.44
C GLU A 294 17.19 12.78 17.95
N ALA A 295 17.11 13.81 17.09
CA ALA A 295 17.17 13.64 15.65
C ALA A 295 18.45 12.94 15.18
N ARG A 296 19.61 13.25 15.79
CA ARG A 296 20.90 12.64 15.46
C ARG A 296 21.07 11.22 15.98
N VAL A 297 20.35 10.86 17.05
CA VAL A 297 20.33 9.49 17.55
C VAL A 297 19.51 8.60 16.61
N ILE A 298 18.32 9.08 16.23
CA ILE A 298 17.38 8.34 15.38
C ILE A 298 17.93 8.19 13.97
N PHE A 299 18.33 9.30 13.34
CA PHE A 299 18.84 9.34 11.97
C PHE A 299 20.37 9.43 11.97
N ASN A 300 21.01 8.46 12.60
CA ASN A 300 22.46 8.30 12.52
C ASN A 300 22.87 7.73 11.14
N PRO A 301 24.17 7.77 10.79
CA PRO A 301 24.64 7.27 9.48
C PRO A 301 24.22 5.84 9.16
N ALA A 302 24.25 4.91 10.12
CA ALA A 302 23.88 3.52 9.88
C ALA A 302 22.38 3.36 9.56
N VAL A 303 21.51 4.10 10.24
CA VAL A 303 20.06 4.12 9.94
C VAL A 303 19.80 4.74 8.56
N ILE A 304 20.47 5.85 8.25
CA ILE A 304 20.33 6.52 6.96
C ILE A 304 20.78 5.60 5.81
N GLU A 305 21.90 4.89 5.97
CA GLU A 305 22.39 3.93 4.97
C GLU A 305 21.38 2.82 4.70
N ARG A 306 20.79 2.21 5.74
CA ARG A 306 19.77 1.17 5.54
C ARG A 306 18.50 1.71 4.92
N ALA A 307 18.08 2.91 5.29
CA ALA A 307 16.92 3.54 4.69
C ALA A 307 17.16 3.88 3.21
N ILE A 308 18.38 4.27 2.83
CA ILE A 308 18.78 4.46 1.42
C ILE A 308 18.72 3.15 0.66
N THR A 309 19.27 2.07 1.23
CA THR A 309 19.26 0.74 0.60
C THR A 309 17.83 0.28 0.34
N LEU A 310 16.94 0.40 1.34
CA LEU A 310 15.53 0.02 1.21
C LEU A 310 14.77 0.85 0.16
N ALA A 311 15.20 2.11 -0.05
CA ALA A 311 14.57 3.00 -1.01
C ALA A 311 15.01 2.78 -2.46
N HIS A 312 16.12 2.09 -2.75
CA HIS A 312 16.61 1.89 -4.13
C HIS A 312 16.64 3.18 -5.00
N ASP A 313 17.04 4.30 -4.41
CA ASP A 313 17.03 5.66 -5.00
C ASP A 313 15.65 6.33 -5.16
N GLU A 314 14.57 5.67 -4.76
CA GLU A 314 13.20 6.22 -4.72
C GLU A 314 13.01 7.24 -3.60
N THR A 315 11.80 7.81 -3.55
CA THR A 315 11.44 8.75 -2.48
C THR A 315 11.26 8.04 -1.14
N LEU A 316 11.76 8.68 -0.09
CA LEU A 316 11.73 8.18 1.27
C LEU A 316 11.34 9.33 2.20
N ARG A 317 10.39 9.07 3.08
CA ARG A 317 9.96 9.95 4.15
C ARG A 317 10.04 9.22 5.47
N ALA A 318 10.31 9.94 6.55
CA ALA A 318 10.18 9.39 7.89
C ALA A 318 9.79 10.48 8.90
N VAL A 319 9.07 10.07 9.93
CA VAL A 319 8.68 10.91 11.08
C VAL A 319 8.95 10.12 12.35
N ALA A 320 9.50 10.77 13.35
CA ALA A 320 9.65 10.23 14.69
C ALA A 320 9.08 11.20 15.73
N PHE A 321 8.23 10.69 16.62
CA PHE A 321 7.55 11.46 17.67
C PHE A 321 6.98 10.50 18.72
N ASP A 322 6.75 10.98 19.95
CA ASP A 322 6.35 10.13 21.08
C ASP A 322 7.25 8.89 21.17
N ASP A 323 6.74 7.68 21.07
CA ASP A 323 7.50 6.44 21.03
C ASP A 323 7.52 5.81 19.64
N LEU A 324 7.23 6.57 18.58
CA LEU A 324 7.07 6.07 17.22
C LEU A 324 8.15 6.56 16.28
N ILE A 325 8.55 5.68 15.38
CA ILE A 325 9.41 5.99 14.23
C ILE A 325 8.78 5.33 13.02
N ILE A 326 8.38 6.15 12.07
CA ILE A 326 7.63 5.71 10.90
C ILE A 326 8.44 6.07 9.67
N PHE A 327 8.74 5.06 8.86
CA PHE A 327 9.31 5.23 7.53
C PHE A 327 8.25 4.96 6.47
N ASP A 328 8.40 5.62 5.34
CA ASP A 328 7.56 5.46 4.17
C ASP A 328 8.42 5.56 2.92
N VAL A 329 8.43 4.46 2.17
CA VAL A 329 9.37 4.23 1.09
C VAL A 329 8.59 3.96 -0.19
N ALA A 330 8.61 4.92 -1.11
CA ALA A 330 8.03 4.71 -2.43
C ALA A 330 8.79 3.61 -3.19
N GLY A 331 8.13 2.97 -4.13
CA GLY A 331 8.78 2.03 -5.05
C GLY A 331 7.80 1.04 -5.66
N GLU A 332 8.32 -0.13 -6.01
CA GLU A 332 7.55 -1.26 -6.52
C GLU A 332 6.73 -1.93 -5.40
N ASN A 333 5.77 -2.75 -5.81
CA ASN A 333 4.98 -3.60 -4.92
C ASN A 333 5.87 -4.73 -4.36
N ARG A 334 6.29 -4.59 -3.09
CA ARG A 334 7.36 -5.40 -2.48
C ARG A 334 6.90 -6.78 -2.06
N PHE A 335 5.61 -6.96 -1.79
CA PHE A 335 5.04 -8.23 -1.35
C PHE A 335 4.15 -8.88 -2.42
N GLU A 336 4.22 -8.38 -3.67
CA GLU A 336 3.54 -8.96 -4.83
C GLU A 336 4.19 -10.28 -5.28
N MET A 337 3.86 -11.34 -4.55
CA MET A 337 4.24 -12.70 -4.91
C MET A 337 3.33 -13.28 -6.02
N VAL A 338 2.09 -12.82 -6.08
CA VAL A 338 1.08 -13.23 -7.06
C VAL A 338 0.28 -12.00 -7.45
N ASP A 339 0.17 -11.76 -8.75
CA ASP A 339 -0.78 -10.78 -9.31
C ASP A 339 -2.21 -11.31 -9.09
N LEU A 340 -3.03 -10.57 -8.34
CA LEU A 340 -4.39 -11.02 -8.01
C LEU A 340 -5.34 -10.97 -9.21
N ALA A 341 -5.09 -10.10 -10.19
CA ALA A 341 -5.90 -9.94 -11.39
C ALA A 341 -5.60 -11.02 -12.43
N THR A 342 -4.33 -11.35 -12.65
CA THR A 342 -3.91 -12.32 -13.68
C THR A 342 -3.61 -13.70 -13.10
N GLY A 343 -3.21 -13.78 -11.83
CA GLY A 343 -2.68 -15.00 -11.22
C GLY A 343 -1.22 -15.28 -11.59
N ALA A 344 -0.53 -14.36 -12.25
CA ALA A 344 0.87 -14.53 -12.61
C ALA A 344 1.75 -14.55 -11.36
N TRP A 345 2.70 -15.50 -11.32
CA TRP A 345 3.74 -15.60 -10.30
C TRP A 345 4.97 -16.32 -10.88
N SER A 346 6.11 -16.19 -10.22
CA SER A 346 7.36 -16.85 -10.63
C SER A 346 8.28 -17.15 -9.45
N GLU A 347 9.27 -18.03 -9.64
CA GLU A 347 10.34 -18.21 -8.65
C GLU A 347 11.07 -16.89 -8.34
N ALA A 348 11.18 -15.99 -9.34
CA ALA A 348 11.78 -14.67 -9.16
C ALA A 348 10.95 -13.79 -8.22
N SER A 349 9.60 -13.81 -8.32
CA SER A 349 8.73 -13.07 -7.39
C SER A 349 8.84 -13.56 -5.94
N ILE A 350 8.99 -14.88 -5.73
CA ILE A 350 9.24 -15.46 -4.40
C ILE A 350 10.59 -14.97 -3.87
N HIS A 351 11.65 -15.11 -4.68
CA HIS A 351 12.99 -14.66 -4.32
C HIS A 351 13.03 -13.17 -3.97
N GLN A 352 12.39 -12.32 -4.80
CA GLN A 352 12.31 -10.89 -4.58
C GLN A 352 11.56 -10.56 -3.28
N THR A 353 10.49 -11.29 -2.96
CA THR A 353 9.77 -11.12 -1.68
C THR A 353 10.70 -11.38 -0.49
N PHE A 354 11.51 -12.44 -0.51
CA PHE A 354 12.50 -12.70 0.54
C PHE A 354 13.55 -11.59 0.65
N ALA A 355 14.06 -11.09 -0.49
CA ALA A 355 15.00 -9.99 -0.54
C ALA A 355 14.41 -8.70 0.07
N ASN A 356 13.17 -8.36 -0.30
CA ASN A 356 12.47 -7.19 0.21
C ASN A 356 12.24 -7.26 1.72
N ILE A 357 11.84 -8.42 2.24
CA ILE A 357 11.71 -8.64 3.69
C ILE A 357 13.07 -8.51 4.37
N ALA A 358 14.15 -9.04 3.79
CA ALA A 358 15.48 -8.94 4.37
C ALA A 358 15.94 -7.48 4.52
N GLU A 359 15.77 -6.65 3.48
CA GLU A 359 16.10 -5.22 3.53
C GLU A 359 15.24 -4.46 4.56
N MET A 360 13.95 -4.76 4.63
CA MET A 360 13.05 -4.19 5.62
C MET A 360 13.54 -4.50 7.05
N LEU A 361 13.88 -5.76 7.34
CA LEU A 361 14.33 -6.17 8.67
C LEU A 361 15.72 -5.61 9.03
N GLU A 362 16.60 -5.39 8.06
CA GLU A 362 17.88 -4.70 8.29
C GLU A 362 17.69 -3.25 8.73
N LEU A 363 16.70 -2.54 8.20
CA LEU A 363 16.35 -1.20 8.67
C LEU A 363 15.84 -1.24 10.11
N VAL A 364 14.95 -2.18 10.44
CA VAL A 364 14.48 -2.40 11.81
C VAL A 364 15.65 -2.65 12.76
N ASP A 365 16.60 -3.51 12.37
CA ASP A 365 17.79 -3.83 13.17
C ASP A 365 18.70 -2.61 13.37
N ALA A 366 18.90 -1.78 12.34
CA ALA A 366 19.69 -0.56 12.44
C ALA A 366 19.06 0.46 13.40
N VAL A 367 17.74 0.62 13.34
CA VAL A 367 17.00 1.48 14.28
C VAL A 367 17.10 0.92 15.70
N ALA A 368 16.86 -0.38 15.90
CA ALA A 368 16.97 -1.00 17.21
C ALA A 368 18.38 -0.83 17.81
N HIS A 369 19.43 -1.00 17.01
CA HIS A 369 20.81 -0.79 17.44
C HIS A 369 21.07 0.66 17.88
N ALA A 370 20.52 1.64 17.17
CA ALA A 370 20.65 3.06 17.51
C ALA A 370 20.14 3.35 18.94
N PHE A 371 19.02 2.74 19.34
CA PHE A 371 18.48 2.90 20.70
C PHE A 371 19.24 2.13 21.77
N MET A 372 19.79 0.95 21.45
CA MET A 372 20.63 0.22 22.40
C MET A 372 21.89 0.99 22.78
N LEU A 373 22.49 1.72 21.83
CA LEU A 373 23.65 2.57 22.10
C LEU A 373 23.28 3.71 23.06
N ARG A 374 22.10 4.33 22.89
CA ARG A 374 21.59 5.38 23.80
C ARG A 374 21.45 4.85 25.23
N ALA A 375 20.86 3.66 25.40
CA ALA A 375 20.64 3.06 26.73
C ALA A 375 21.93 2.73 27.50
N LYS A 376 23.06 2.50 26.81
CA LYS A 376 24.37 2.26 27.45
C LYS A 376 25.12 3.55 27.81
N SER A 377 24.75 4.67 27.18
CA SER A 377 25.38 5.98 27.39
C SER A 377 24.65 6.87 28.43
N ALA A 378 23.45 6.47 28.82
CA ALA A 378 22.69 7.03 29.94
C ALA A 378 23.01 6.27 31.22
#